data_AF-A0A1Z3NB58-F1
#
_entry.id   AF-A0A1Z3NB58-F1
#
_cell.length_a   1.000
_cell.length_b   1.000
_cell.length_c   1.000
_cell.angle_alpha   90.00
_cell.angle_beta   90.00
_cell.angle_gamma   90.00
#
_symmetry.space_group_name_H-M   'P 1'
#
loop_
_entity.id
_entity.type
_entity.pdbx_description
1 polymer ?
#
loop_
_entity_poly.entity_id
_entity_poly.type
_entity_poly.pdbx_seq_one_letter_code
_entity_poly.pdbx_strand_id
1 'polypeptide(L)'
;MLDNNQQLDWNKESLRDLRLRLGWSRSDLARRLHCSIGDIEAWEEGRRSVESSIRGDLEIILRQAEACSDEVKYTPAAENELDKNALEQIDFTRVKAELK
;
A
#
# COMPACT_ATOMS: atom_id res chain seq x y z
N MET A 1 -4.34 16.99 2.93
CA MET A 1 -5.10 15.76 3.24
C MET A 1 -4.87 14.81 2.08
N LEU A 2 -4.46 13.55 2.31
CA LEU A 2 -4.63 12.55 1.25
C LEU A 2 -6.07 12.11 1.38
N ASP A 3 -6.82 12.27 0.30
CA ASP A 3 -8.24 11.98 0.25
C ASP A 3 -8.48 10.52 0.66
N ASN A 4 -9.02 10.35 1.86
CA ASN A 4 -9.69 9.12 2.26
C ASN A 4 -10.73 8.84 1.16
N ASN A 5 -10.60 7.68 0.51
CA ASN A 5 -11.55 7.12 -0.46
C ASN A 5 -11.28 7.34 -1.96
N GLN A 6 -10.01 7.50 -2.40
CA GLN A 6 -9.68 7.04 -3.75
C GLN A 6 -9.74 5.51 -3.76
N GLN A 7 -10.92 4.98 -4.08
CA GLN A 7 -11.09 3.59 -4.47
C GLN A 7 -10.13 3.37 -5.64
N LEU A 8 -8.97 2.77 -5.36
CA LEU A 8 -7.95 2.58 -6.38
C LEU A 8 -8.58 1.76 -7.49
N ASP A 9 -8.60 2.30 -8.71
CA ASP A 9 -9.05 1.50 -9.84
C ASP A 9 -7.98 0.44 -10.11
N TRP A 10 -8.31 -0.81 -9.78
CA TRP A 10 -7.45 -1.97 -9.96
C TRP A 10 -7.37 -2.34 -11.44
N ASN A 11 -6.62 -1.52 -12.18
CA ASN A 11 -6.25 -1.73 -13.56
C ASN A 11 -4.90 -2.45 -13.67
N LYS A 12 -4.51 -2.77 -14.90
CA LYS A 12 -3.29 -3.54 -15.18
C LYS A 12 -2.01 -2.88 -14.65
N GLU A 13 -1.95 -1.55 -14.61
CA GLU A 13 -0.79 -0.78 -14.17
C GLU A 13 -0.74 -0.72 -12.65
N SER A 14 -1.85 -0.37 -11.99
CA SER A 14 -1.89 -0.29 -10.52
C SER A 14 -1.65 -1.64 -9.84
N LEU A 15 -2.14 -2.74 -10.43
CA LEU A 15 -1.84 -4.09 -9.96
C LEU A 15 -0.34 -4.41 -10.05
N ARG A 16 0.26 -4.10 -11.21
CA ARG A 16 1.69 -4.34 -11.48
C ARG A 16 2.57 -3.50 -10.56
N ASP A 17 2.21 -2.23 -10.37
CA ASP A 17 2.95 -1.30 -9.52
C ASP A 17 2.93 -1.73 -8.06
N LEU A 18 1.77 -2.16 -7.53
CA LEU A 18 1.70 -2.71 -6.19
C LEU A 18 2.62 -3.92 -6.04
N ARG A 19 2.58 -4.85 -7.01
CA ARG A 19 3.42 -6.05 -6.96
C ARG A 19 4.92 -5.71 -6.97
N LEU A 20 5.33 -4.83 -7.87
CA LEU A 20 6.73 -4.44 -8.00
C LEU A 20 7.22 -3.63 -6.80
N ARG A 21 6.38 -2.75 -6.24
CA ARG A 21 6.67 -1.99 -5.02
C ARG A 21 6.95 -2.92 -3.83
N LEU A 22 6.27 -4.05 -3.76
CA LEU A 22 6.47 -5.07 -2.74
C LEU A 22 7.64 -6.03 -3.04
N GLY A 23 8.31 -5.88 -4.19
CA GLY A 23 9.37 -6.79 -4.63
C GLY A 23 8.87 -8.20 -4.95
N TRP A 24 7.57 -8.36 -5.23
CA TRP A 24 6.95 -9.67 -5.43
C TRP A 24 7.03 -10.14 -6.89
N SER A 25 7.23 -11.44 -7.07
CA SER A 25 6.98 -12.07 -8.36
C SER A 25 5.48 -12.27 -8.59
N ARG A 26 5.06 -12.57 -9.82
CA ARG A 26 3.64 -12.88 -10.11
C ARG A 26 3.12 -14.06 -9.30
N SER A 27 3.97 -15.06 -9.02
CA SER A 27 3.59 -16.22 -8.20
C SER A 27 3.43 -15.87 -6.73
N ASP A 28 4.20 -14.91 -6.21
CA ASP A 28 4.02 -14.44 -4.82
C ASP A 28 2.69 -13.71 -4.66
N LEU A 29 2.34 -12.83 -5.61
CA LEU A 29 1.04 -12.16 -5.60
C LEU A 29 -0.12 -13.16 -5.75
N ALA A 30 0.01 -14.13 -6.67
CA ALA A 30 -1.00 -15.18 -6.86
C ALA A 30 -1.23 -15.98 -5.58
N ARG A 31 -0.15 -16.36 -4.88
CA ARG A 31 -0.21 -17.06 -3.59
C ARG A 31 -0.92 -16.22 -2.54
N ARG A 32 -0.66 -14.91 -2.50
CA ARG A 32 -1.27 -13.99 -1.52
C ARG A 32 -2.76 -13.76 -1.77
N LEU A 33 -3.19 -13.76 -3.03
CA LEU A 33 -4.58 -13.56 -3.47
C LEU A 33 -5.35 -14.88 -3.67
N HIS A 34 -4.73 -16.02 -3.39
CA HIS A 34 -5.32 -17.34 -3.57
C HIS A 34 -5.87 -17.61 -4.99
N CYS A 35 -5.19 -17.08 -6.02
CA CYS A 35 -5.54 -17.27 -7.43
C CYS A 35 -4.42 -17.95 -8.20
N SER A 36 -4.64 -18.21 -9.50
CA SER A 36 -3.58 -18.76 -10.35
C SER A 36 -2.61 -17.67 -10.81
N ILE A 37 -1.39 -18.07 -11.19
CA ILE A 37 -0.42 -17.18 -11.82
C ILE A 37 -0.96 -16.63 -13.14
N GLY A 38 -1.73 -17.45 -13.87
CA GLY A 38 -2.35 -17.06 -15.14
C GLY A 38 -3.38 -15.95 -14.99
N ASP A 39 -4.07 -15.88 -13.85
CA ASP A 39 -4.99 -14.78 -13.54
C ASP A 39 -4.23 -13.47 -13.34
N ILE A 40 -3.14 -13.47 -12.56
CA ILE A 40 -2.27 -12.30 -12.40
C ILE A 40 -1.73 -11.83 -13.75
N GLU A 41 -1.24 -12.75 -14.57
CA GLU A 41 -0.73 -12.43 -15.90
C GLU A 41 -1.81 -11.81 -16.80
N ALA A 42 -3.01 -12.40 -16.83
CA ALA A 42 -4.12 -11.88 -17.62
C ALA A 42 -4.56 -10.48 -17.17
N TRP A 43 -4.54 -10.19 -15.86
CA TRP A 43 -4.86 -8.87 -15.31
C TRP A 43 -3.78 -7.83 -15.62
N GLU A 44 -2.51 -8.15 -15.39
CA GLU A 44 -1.39 -7.23 -15.66
C GLU A 44 -1.18 -6.94 -17.14
N GLU A 45 -1.66 -7.81 -18.03
CA GLU A 45 -1.59 -7.62 -19.48
C GLU A 45 -2.86 -6.99 -20.04
N GLY A 46 -3.88 -6.78 -19.20
CA GLY A 46 -5.16 -6.19 -19.59
C GLY A 46 -6.03 -7.09 -20.45
N ARG A 47 -5.74 -8.40 -20.50
CA ARG A 47 -6.59 -9.40 -21.18
C ARG A 47 -7.90 -9.64 -20.43
N ARG A 48 -7.89 -9.47 -19.11
CA ARG A 48 -9.05 -9.57 -18.22
C ARG A 48 -8.98 -8.46 -17.17
N SER A 49 -10.12 -7.96 -16.72
CA SER A 49 -10.19 -7.07 -15.55
C SER A 49 -10.08 -7.86 -14.25
N VAL A 50 -9.56 -7.22 -13.20
CA VAL A 50 -9.50 -7.81 -11.85
C VAL A 50 -10.90 -8.09 -11.34
N GLU A 51 -11.09 -9.31 -10.84
CA GLU A 51 -12.36 -9.79 -10.31
C GLU A 51 -12.75 -9.02 -9.04
N SER A 52 -14.06 -8.75 -8.87
CA SER A 52 -14.56 -7.98 -7.73
C SER A 52 -14.25 -8.63 -6.38
N SER A 53 -14.21 -9.97 -6.33
CA SER A 53 -13.85 -10.76 -5.14
C SER A 53 -12.45 -10.46 -4.62
N ILE A 54 -11.51 -10.10 -5.50
CA ILE A 54 -10.08 -9.93 -5.18
C ILE A 54 -9.73 -8.49 -4.80
N ARG A 55 -10.59 -7.53 -5.16
CA ARG A 55 -10.34 -6.10 -4.91
C ARG A 55 -10.15 -5.79 -3.42
N GLY A 56 -10.92 -6.43 -2.54
CA GLY A 56 -10.77 -6.26 -1.10
C GLY A 56 -9.41 -6.70 -0.58
N ASP A 57 -8.90 -7.84 -1.06
CA ASP A 57 -7.58 -8.34 -0.67
C ASP A 57 -6.44 -7.43 -1.18
N LEU A 58 -6.58 -6.90 -2.40
CA LEU A 58 -5.64 -5.92 -2.94
C LEU A 58 -5.62 -4.62 -2.12
N GLU A 59 -6.78 -4.13 -1.70
CA GLU A 59 -6.88 -2.95 -0.83
C GLU A 59 -6.21 -3.19 0.52
N ILE A 60 -6.36 -4.39 1.10
CA ILE A 60 -5.68 -4.76 2.35
C ILE A 60 -4.16 -4.75 2.16
N ILE A 61 -3.66 -5.36 1.08
CA ILE A 61 -2.22 -5.41 0.78
C ILE A 61 -1.67 -3.99 0.58
N LEU A 62 -2.38 -3.13 -0.16
CA LEU A 62 -1.98 -1.75 -0.36
C LEU A 62 -1.88 -0.99 0.96
N ARG A 63 -2.91 -1.07 1.82
CA ARG A 63 -2.91 -0.40 3.13
C ARG A 63 -1.77 -0.88 4.01
N GLN A 64 -1.44 -2.17 3.97
CA GLN A 64 -0.27 -2.71 4.68
C GLN A 64 1.04 -2.12 4.15
N ALA A 65 1.19 -2.02 2.83
CA ALA A 65 2.35 -1.40 2.20
C ALA A 65 2.48 0.09 2.54
N GLU A 66 1.37 0.82 2.59
CA GLU A 66 1.31 2.22 2.98
C GLU A 66 1.64 2.43 4.46
N ALA A 67 1.07 1.63 5.36
CA ALA A 67 1.38 1.71 6.78
C ALA A 67 2.87 1.48 7.06
N CYS A 68 3.46 0.45 6.43
CA CYS A 68 4.90 0.16 6.55
C CYS A 68 5.75 1.31 5.99
N SER A 69 5.36 1.85 4.83
CA SER A 69 6.06 2.99 4.23
C SER A 69 5.99 4.25 5.09
N ASP A 70 4.84 4.50 5.71
CA ASP A 70 4.63 5.65 6.58
C ASP A 70 5.43 5.52 7.87
N GLU A 71 5.48 4.33 8.47
CA GLU A 71 6.29 4.06 9.65
C GLU A 71 7.77 4.34 9.37
N VAL A 72 8.32 3.77 8.30
CA VAL A 72 9.73 4.00 7.93
C VAL A 72 10.01 5.47 7.64
N LYS A 73 9.07 6.18 6.99
CA LYS A 73 9.27 7.56 6.57
C LYS A 73 9.14 8.57 7.73
N TYR A 74 8.16 8.38 8.62
CA TYR A 74 7.76 9.43 9.56
C TYR A 74 8.12 9.11 11.02
N THR A 75 8.36 7.85 11.40
CA THR A 75 8.73 7.50 12.78
C THR A 75 9.98 8.24 13.27
N PRO A 76 11.09 8.35 12.49
CA PRO A 76 12.27 9.08 12.96
C PRO A 76 12.00 10.56 13.28
N ALA A 77 11.11 11.19 12.52
CA ALA A 77 10.74 12.58 12.78
C ALA A 77 9.80 12.72 13.97
N ALA A 78 8.88 11.76 14.15
CA ALA A 78 8.04 11.71 15.34
C ALA A 78 8.90 11.55 16.61
N GLU A 79 9.88 10.65 16.60
CA GLU A 79 10.82 10.43 17.70
C GLU A 79 11.61 11.71 18.03
N ASN A 80 12.17 12.38 17.02
CA ASN A 80 12.88 13.64 17.22
C ASN A 80 12.00 14.73 17.85
N GLU A 81 10.73 14.84 17.45
CA GLU A 81 9.80 15.83 18.02
C GLU A 81 9.36 15.44 19.45
N LEU A 82 9.20 14.15 19.75
CA LEU A 82 8.95 13.69 21.12
C LEU A 82 10.11 14.07 22.04
N ASP A 83 11.34 13.77 21.63
CA ASP A 83 12.56 14.04 22.41
C ASP A 83 12.79 15.55 22.59
N LYS A 84 12.69 16.32 21.50
CA LYS A 84 12.93 17.76 21.50
C LYS A 84 11.96 18.53 22.39
N ASN A 85 10.71 18.08 22.48
CA ASN A 85 9.66 18.75 23.25
C ASN A 85 9.33 18.03 24.57
N ALA A 86 10.07 16.97 24.92
CA ALA A 86 9.81 16.11 26.08
C ALA A 86 8.35 15.63 26.18
N LEU A 87 7.80 15.18 25.05
CA LEU A 87 6.42 14.68 24.95
C LEU A 87 6.41 13.15 25.09
N GLU A 88 5.37 12.60 25.74
CA GLU A 88 5.16 11.15 25.81
C GLU A 88 4.45 10.60 24.56
N GLN A 89 3.67 11.46 23.89
CA GLN A 89 2.84 11.10 22.73
C GLN A 89 2.76 12.26 21.75
N ILE A 90 2.58 11.93 20.47
CA ILE A 90 2.39 12.90 19.39
C ILE A 90 1.33 12.40 18.41
N ASP A 91 0.53 13.31 17.86
CA ASP A 91 -0.37 12.97 16.77
C ASP A 91 0.44 12.74 15.48
N PHE A 92 0.51 11.49 15.06
CA PHE A 92 1.24 11.09 13.87
C PHE A 92 0.71 11.75 12.59
N THR A 93 -0.57 12.14 12.56
CA THR A 93 -1.17 12.87 11.43
C THR A 93 -0.52 14.24 11.25
N ARG A 94 -0.16 14.90 12.34
CA ARG A 94 0.54 16.18 12.32
C ARG A 94 1.96 16.01 11.80
N VAL A 95 2.70 15.01 12.28
CA VAL A 95 4.05 14.69 11.80
C VAL A 95 4.05 14.44 10.29
N LYS A 96 3.07 13.68 9.79
CA LYS A 96 2.89 13.44 8.34
C LYS A 96 2.62 14.71 7.55
N ALA A 97 1.91 15.69 8.12
CA ALA A 97 1.58 16.93 7.43
C ALA A 97 2.79 17.88 7.33
N GLU A 98 3.67 17.86 8.32
CA GLU A 98 4.87 18.72 8.38
C GLU A 98 5.99 18.24 7.42
N LEU A 99 5.99 16.96 7.04
CA LEU A 99 6.99 16.32 6.17
C LEU A 99 6.51 15.99 4.74
N LYS A 100 5.33 16.48 4.36
CA LYS A 100 4.78 16.35 3.01
C LYS A 100 5.22 17.51 2.13
#